data_AF-A0A847ZTS9-F1
#
_entry.id   AF-A0A847ZTS9-F1
#
_cell.length_a   1.000
_cell.length_b   1.000
_cell.length_c   1.000
_cell.angle_alpha   90.00
_cell.angle_beta   90.00
_cell.angle_gamma   90.00
#
_symmetry.space_group_name_H-M   'P 1'
#
loop_
_entity.id
_entity.type
_entity.pdbx_description
1 polymer ?
#
loop_
_entity_poly.entity_id
_entity_poly.type
_entity_poly.pdbx_seq_one_letter_code
_entity_poly.pdbx_strand_id
1 'polypeptide(L)'
;MSLSNAAVAGLDLAALDKLNVRFVGISAGSVGSEPKQSSGIANFVQAARALHVQVIVTGVANAQQATQLMRVARFASGPAFAEPRRVRRDAIGQSAEELSAAAE
;
A
#
# COMPACT_ATOMS: atom_id res chain seq x y z
N MET A 1 -24.60 16.17 -10.46
CA MET A 1 -23.96 14.86 -10.18
C MET A 1 -23.08 15.04 -8.97
N SER A 2 -23.39 14.33 -7.88
CA SER A 2 -22.81 14.57 -6.56
C SER A 2 -21.43 13.94 -6.42
N LEU A 3 -20.44 14.71 -5.97
CA LEU A 3 -19.10 14.25 -5.56
C LEU A 3 -19.14 13.49 -4.21
N SER A 4 -20.18 12.69 -3.97
CA SER A 4 -20.43 12.09 -2.65
C SER A 4 -19.56 10.88 -2.28
N ASN A 5 -18.70 10.40 -3.19
CA ASN A 5 -17.92 9.17 -2.97
C ASN A 5 -16.39 9.34 -3.10
N ALA A 6 -15.90 10.56 -3.28
CA ALA A 6 -14.47 10.82 -3.21
C ALA A 6 -14.06 11.05 -1.74
N ALA A 7 -12.95 10.44 -1.34
CA ALA A 7 -12.20 10.70 -0.12
C ALA A 7 -12.56 9.90 1.15
N VAL A 8 -11.99 8.69 1.24
CA VAL A 8 -11.34 8.31 2.51
C VAL A 8 -10.02 9.11 2.68
N ALA A 9 -9.46 9.71 1.61
CA ALA A 9 -8.25 10.54 1.65
C ALA A 9 -8.05 11.55 0.49
N GLY A 10 -9.09 11.90 -0.28
CA GLY A 10 -8.97 12.77 -1.46
C GLY A 10 -8.47 12.07 -2.73
N LEU A 11 -8.32 10.74 -2.69
CA LEU A 11 -7.93 9.92 -3.83
C LEU A 11 -9.12 9.66 -4.76
N ASP A 12 -9.01 10.11 -6.00
CA ASP A 12 -9.92 9.78 -7.09
C ASP A 12 -9.46 8.50 -7.79
N LEU A 13 -10.18 7.41 -7.54
CA LEU A 13 -9.87 6.10 -8.12
C LEU A 13 -9.99 6.09 -9.66
N ALA A 14 -10.85 6.91 -10.26
CA ALA A 14 -10.97 7.01 -11.71
C ALA A 14 -9.74 7.69 -12.34
N ALA A 15 -9.16 8.66 -11.63
CA ALA A 15 -7.89 9.26 -12.05
C ALA A 15 -6.73 8.26 -11.91
N LEU A 16 -6.71 7.45 -10.85
CA LEU A 16 -5.69 6.41 -10.66
C LEU A 16 -5.69 5.36 -11.78
N ASP A 17 -6.87 4.94 -12.21
CA ASP A 17 -7.03 4.02 -13.34
C ASP A 17 -6.43 4.60 -14.63
N LYS A 18 -6.73 5.88 -14.94
CA LYS A 18 -6.16 6.58 -16.10
C LYS A 18 -4.64 6.74 -16.01
N LEU A 19 -4.10 6.88 -14.81
CA LEU A 19 -2.66 6.96 -14.56
C LEU A 19 -1.99 5.58 -14.48
N ASN A 20 -2.74 4.50 -14.71
CA ASN A 20 -2.27 3.11 -14.65
C ASN A 20 -1.60 2.79 -13.29
N VAL A 21 -2.12 3.38 -12.21
CA VAL A 21 -1.64 3.12 -10.85
C VAL A 21 -2.10 1.74 -10.42
N ARG A 22 -1.14 0.90 -10.01
CA ARG A 22 -1.44 -0.49 -9.61
C ARG A 22 -1.50 -0.70 -8.10
N PHE A 23 -0.91 0.21 -7.33
CA PHE A 23 -0.76 0.06 -5.88
C PHE A 23 -1.09 1.36 -5.16
N VAL A 24 -1.83 1.24 -4.06
CA VAL A 24 -2.12 2.35 -3.14
C VAL A 24 -1.82 1.93 -1.71
N GLY A 25 -1.06 2.78 -1.00
CA GLY A 25 -0.76 2.59 0.41
C GLY A 25 -1.80 3.25 1.32
N ILE A 26 -2.23 2.54 2.37
CA ILE A 26 -3.05 3.09 3.46
C ILE A 26 -2.30 2.86 4.77
N SER A 27 -2.22 3.88 5.62
CA SER A 27 -1.61 3.75 6.95
C SER A 27 -2.42 2.80 7.84
N ALA A 28 -1.74 1.91 8.54
CA ALA A 28 -2.34 0.99 9.51
C ALA A 28 -3.06 1.73 10.64
N GLY A 29 -2.63 2.95 10.98
CA GLY A 29 -3.31 3.82 11.95
C GLY A 29 -4.63 4.40 11.43
N SER A 30 -4.82 4.48 10.11
CA SER A 30 -6.06 4.94 9.50
C SER A 30 -7.12 3.84 9.43
N VAL A 31 -6.72 2.57 9.52
CA VAL A 31 -7.63 1.41 9.52
C VAL A 31 -8.27 1.22 10.91
N GLY A 32 -8.61 2.33 11.55
CA GLY A 32 -8.86 2.43 12.99
C GLY A 32 -9.88 1.44 13.56
N SER A 33 -9.73 1.23 14.87
CA SER A 33 -10.52 0.36 15.75
C SER A 33 -12.02 0.71 15.80
N GLU A 34 -12.44 1.83 15.21
CA GLU A 34 -13.82 2.30 15.22
C GLU A 34 -14.64 1.69 14.07
N PRO A 35 -15.90 1.26 14.33
CA PRO A 35 -16.77 0.63 13.32
C PRO A 35 -17.06 1.50 12.09
N LYS A 36 -17.05 2.83 12.23
CA LYS A 36 -17.35 3.77 11.15
C LYS A 36 -16.16 4.02 10.22
N GLN A 37 -14.94 3.97 10.73
CA GLN A 37 -13.72 4.11 9.92
C GLN A 37 -13.43 2.84 9.11
N SER A 38 -13.69 1.69 9.73
CA SER A 38 -13.54 0.37 9.10
C SER A 38 -14.51 0.14 7.93
N SER A 39 -15.76 0.64 8.00
CA SER A 39 -16.71 0.52 6.88
C SER A 39 -16.35 1.40 5.67
N GLY A 40 -15.91 2.64 5.89
CA GLY A 40 -15.44 3.52 4.81
C GLY A 40 -14.22 2.95 4.08
N ILE A 41 -13.27 2.37 4.84
CA ILE A 41 -12.09 1.73 4.26
C ILE A 41 -12.45 0.45 3.53
N ALA A 42 -13.35 -0.37 4.05
CA ALA A 42 -13.80 -1.57 3.35
C ALA A 42 -14.40 -1.23 1.98
N ASN A 43 -15.24 -0.19 1.91
CA ASN A 43 -15.83 0.30 0.66
C ASN A 43 -14.76 0.81 -0.31
N PHE A 44 -13.78 1.58 0.19
CA PHE A 44 -12.65 2.05 -0.62
C PHE A 44 -11.84 0.88 -1.21
N VAL A 45 -11.48 -0.09 -0.38
CA VAL A 45 -10.72 -1.26 -0.82
C VAL A 45 -11.50 -2.07 -1.86
N GLN A 46 -12.82 -2.19 -1.70
CA GLN A 46 -13.66 -2.87 -2.68
C GLN A 46 -13.69 -2.11 -4.01
N ALA A 47 -13.84 -0.79 -3.98
CA ALA A 47 -13.82 0.06 -5.17
C ALA A 47 -12.44 0.04 -5.88
N ALA A 48 -11.35 0.10 -5.13
CA ALA A 48 -9.99 0.00 -5.66
C ALA A 48 -9.77 -1.35 -6.36
N ARG A 49 -10.24 -2.46 -5.75
CA ARG A 49 -10.16 -3.79 -6.37
C ARG A 49 -10.93 -3.91 -7.68
N ALA A 50 -12.08 -3.26 -7.80
CA ALA A 50 -12.86 -3.24 -9.03
C ALA A 50 -12.11 -2.56 -10.19
N LEU A 51 -11.18 -1.65 -9.88
CA LEU A 51 -10.33 -0.94 -10.84
C LEU A 51 -8.93 -1.56 -10.94
N HIS A 52 -8.76 -2.81 -10.52
CA HIS A 52 -7.47 -3.52 -10.52
C HIS A 52 -6.35 -2.84 -9.72
N VAL A 53 -6.69 -1.92 -8.81
CA VAL A 53 -5.75 -1.27 -7.90
C VAL A 53 -5.61 -2.10 -6.63
N GLN A 54 -4.39 -2.50 -6.32
CA GLN A 54 -4.07 -3.29 -5.13
C GLN A 54 -3.79 -2.37 -3.93
N VAL A 55 -4.48 -2.62 -2.83
CA VAL A 55 -4.28 -1.88 -1.59
C VAL A 55 -3.22 -2.56 -0.73
N ILE A 56 -2.27 -1.76 -0.22
CA ILE A 56 -1.22 -2.18 0.71
C ILE A 56 -1.42 -1.42 2.02
N VAL A 57 -1.42 -2.15 3.14
CA VAL A 57 -1.45 -1.54 4.46
C VAL A 57 -0.02 -1.27 4.93
N THR A 58 0.32 -0.04 5.28
CA THR A 58 1.68 0.37 5.63
C THR A 58 1.78 0.79 7.09
N GLY A 59 2.94 0.57 7.73
CA GLY A 59 3.19 0.97 9.12
C GLY A 59 2.58 0.03 10.16
N VAL A 60 2.45 -1.26 9.82
CA VAL A 60 2.00 -2.28 10.79
C VAL A 60 3.09 -2.47 11.85
N ALA A 61 2.74 -2.17 13.11
CA ALA A 61 3.71 -2.10 14.21
C ALA A 61 3.84 -3.41 14.99
N ASN A 62 2.80 -4.24 15.03
CA ASN A 62 2.82 -5.52 15.76
C ASN A 62 2.04 -6.64 15.03
N ALA A 63 2.27 -7.88 15.46
CA ALA A 63 1.65 -9.07 14.87
C ALA A 63 0.12 -9.14 15.07
N GLN A 64 -0.40 -8.63 16.20
CA GLN A 64 -1.86 -8.60 16.40
C GLN A 64 -2.55 -7.70 15.37
N GLN A 65 -1.96 -6.53 15.11
CA GLN A 65 -2.43 -5.59 14.09
C GLN A 65 -2.35 -6.21 12.69
N ALA A 66 -1.28 -6.95 12.36
CA ALA A 66 -1.17 -7.66 11.09
C ALA A 66 -2.36 -8.62 10.86
N THR A 67 -2.70 -9.44 11.86
CA THR A 67 -3.82 -10.40 11.79
C THR A 67 -5.16 -9.72 11.58
N GLN A 68 -5.40 -8.58 12.25
CA GLN A 68 -6.63 -7.81 12.08
C GLN A 68 -6.75 -7.23 10.66
N LEU A 69 -5.63 -6.77 10.10
CA LEU A 69 -5.59 -6.09 8.80
C LEU A 69 -5.61 -7.06 7.60
N MET A 70 -5.42 -8.36 7.81
CA MET A 70 -5.58 -9.39 6.77
C MET A 70 -6.96 -9.39 6.11
N ARG A 71 -8.00 -8.95 6.83
CA ARG A 71 -9.37 -8.84 6.28
C ARG A 71 -9.52 -7.66 5.33
N VAL A 72 -8.62 -6.67 5.45
CA VAL A 72 -8.69 -5.40 4.72
C VAL A 72 -7.83 -5.45 3.46
N ALA A 73 -6.59 -5.91 3.56
CA ALA A 73 -5.67 -5.93 2.42
C ALA A 73 -4.92 -7.25 2.31
N ARG A 74 -4.56 -7.60 1.07
CA ARG A 74 -3.72 -8.77 0.78
C ARG A 74 -2.26 -8.55 1.15
N PHE A 75 -1.79 -7.31 1.05
CA PHE A 75 -0.40 -6.93 1.29
C PHE A 75 -0.29 -5.98 2.47
N ALA A 76 0.77 -6.14 3.26
CA ALA A 76 1.07 -5.26 4.37
C ALA A 76 2.59 -5.06 4.52
N SER A 77 2.98 -3.92 5.07
CA SER A 77 4.38 -3.58 5.36
C SER A 77 4.48 -2.85 6.70
N GLY A 78 5.61 -3.03 7.38
CA GLY A 78 5.91 -2.34 8.63
C GLY A 78 6.88 -3.12 9.52
N PRO A 79 7.29 -2.51 10.65
CA PRO A 79 8.20 -3.11 11.63
C PRO A 79 7.75 -4.48 12.14
N ALA A 80 6.44 -4.76 12.16
CA ALA A 80 5.88 -6.06 12.52
C ALA A 80 6.43 -7.23 11.68
N PHE A 81 6.86 -6.96 10.44
CA PHE A 81 7.39 -7.96 9.52
C PHE A 81 8.92 -7.90 9.45
N ALA A 82 9.47 -6.70 9.32
CA ALA A 82 10.90 -6.46 9.30
C ALA A 82 11.21 -5.01 9.65
N GLU A 83 12.25 -4.81 10.47
CA GLU A 83 12.76 -3.48 10.78
C GLU A 83 13.37 -2.80 9.55
N PRO A 84 13.22 -1.47 9.39
CA PRO A 84 13.88 -0.72 8.33
C PRO A 84 15.40 -0.92 8.35
N ARG A 85 15.94 -1.47 7.26
CA ARG A 85 17.38 -1.71 7.11
C ARG A 85 18.05 -0.52 6.45
N ARG A 86 19.18 -0.07 7.00
CA ARG A 86 20.05 0.91 6.34
C ARG A 86 20.79 0.22 5.21
N VAL A 87 20.62 0.71 3.99
CA VAL A 87 21.40 0.26 2.83
C VAL A 87 22.66 1.12 2.75
N ARG A 88 23.85 0.50 2.65
CA ARG A 88 25.09 1.23 2.38
C ARG A 88 24.98 1.89 1.00
N ARG A 89 25.34 3.17 0.87
CA ARG A 89 25.21 3.92 -0.40
C ARG A 89 25.93 3.23 -1.56
N ASP A 90 27.02 2.52 -1.29
CA ASP A 90 27.85 1.86 -2.31
C ASP A 90 27.19 0.62 -2.92
N ALA A 91 26.17 0.05 -2.29
CA ALA A 91 25.47 -1.16 -2.78
C ALA A 91 24.57 -0.89 -3.99
N ILE A 92 24.29 0.37 -4.33
CA ILE A 92 23.42 0.75 -5.45
C ILE A 92 24.24 0.81 -6.76
N GLY A 93 25.59 0.85 -6.69
CA GLY A 93 26.47 0.93 -7.86
C GLY A 93 26.91 -0.42 -8.45
N GLN A 94 26.94 -1.49 -7.66
CA GLN A 94 27.54 -2.77 -8.08
C GLN A 94 26.68 -3.58 -9.05
N SER A 95 25.35 -3.43 -9.02
CA SER A 95 24.46 -4.22 -9.90
C SER A 95 24.45 -3.75 -11.35
N ALA A 96 24.86 -2.51 -11.65
CA ALA A 96 24.88 -2.00 -13.02
C ALA A 96 26.12 -2.44 -13.80
N GLU A 97 27.29 -2.52 -13.15
CA GLU A 97 28.54 -2.93 -13.80
C GLU A 97 28.61 -4.45 -14.02
N GLU A 98 28.13 -5.27 -13.08
CA GLU A 98 28.17 -6.73 -13.21
C GLU A 98 27.28 -7.26 -14.36
N LEU A 99 26.17 -6.57 -14.69
CA LEU A 99 25.32 -6.91 -15.83
C LEU A 99 25.92 -6.51 -17.19
N SER A 100 26.78 -5.48 -17.22
CA SER A 100 27.47 -5.05 -18.45
C SER A 100 28.69 -5.91 -18.75
N ALA A 101 29.39 -6.40 -17.73
CA ALA A 101 30.60 -7.21 -17.91
C ALA A 101 30.31 -8.67 -18.33
N ALA A 102 29.08 -9.14 -18.14
CA ALA A 102 28.65 -10.47 -18.58
C ALA A 102 28.14 -10.50 -20.04
N ALA A 103 28.19 -9.37 -20.75
CA ALA A 103 27.69 -9.19 -22.12
C ALA A 103 28.81 -9.00 -23.18
N GLU A 104 30.08 -9.12 -22.80
CA GLU A 104 31.24 -9.18 -23.72
C GLU A 104 31.82 -10.58 -23.84
#